data_AF-A0A7W0VSS4-F1
#
_entry.id   AF-A0A7W0VSS4-F1
#
_cell.length_a   1.000
_cell.length_b   1.000
_cell.length_c   1.000
_cell.angle_alpha   90.00
_cell.angle_beta   90.00
_cell.angle_gamma   90.00
#
_symmetry.space_group_name_H-M   'P 1'
#
loop_
_entity.id
_entity.type
_entity.pdbx_description
1 polymer ?
#
loop_
_entity_poly.entity_id
_entity_poly.type
_entity_poly.pdbx_seq_one_letter_code
_entity_poly.pdbx_strand_id
1 'polypeptide(L)'
;MIRFSLLLLSLLACSDGDRSAKAQATAEQPRQRRVIEPPVGVVRALPPHAIRATGVGPYKLGEKLSDLLDQLPSGPRVALFEVPGLLHRSLVRAEDDAVLIGGEPQSTATFVAVVSGEVARTETGIHVGSKREQLGPVFTALDRAHDPRLVIPAALKNARIVVDGGRVSSITILAEPTPAPGPATTAGDCVRPASTEKAIGSCLTMTGELIEVGENEITMRAPGSEKVIGPFRVTNVQFAVPLRMADGRDELVVVTRTDEPQLRSWSLIAFRIEAGKLVKSIDLTPLYQVSSSNARWIGAEVSEVDLYLELWNNADAIEVGGLLTTRPSGGATRDVVVISTVSVAHKRGKPATTDAGSAETPDAGAPVRDSSASGSAEPAKP
;
A
#
# COMPACT_ATOMS: atom_id res chain seq x y z
N MET A 1 -12.12 -12.24 -46.03
CA MET A 1 -11.39 -12.58 -47.27
C MET A 1 -10.93 -11.30 -47.94
N ILE A 2 -9.70 -10.82 -47.66
CA ILE A 2 -9.05 -9.77 -48.44
C ILE A 2 -7.58 -10.18 -48.58
N ARG A 3 -7.17 -10.33 -49.85
CA ARG A 3 -5.85 -10.69 -50.37
C ARG A 3 -4.99 -9.41 -50.53
N PHE A 4 -3.73 -9.60 -50.93
CA PHE A 4 -2.70 -8.63 -51.35
C PHE A 4 -1.78 -8.15 -50.21
N SER A 5 -0.45 -8.12 -50.34
CA SER A 5 0.43 -8.47 -51.46
C SER A 5 1.85 -8.69 -50.92
N LEU A 6 2.51 -9.74 -51.43
CA LEU A 6 3.96 -9.86 -51.40
C LEU A 6 4.59 -8.75 -52.24
N LEU A 7 5.64 -8.12 -51.73
CA LEU A 7 6.65 -7.49 -52.58
C LEU A 7 8.04 -7.87 -52.06
N LEU A 8 8.62 -8.84 -52.77
CA LEU A 8 10.04 -9.14 -52.82
C LEU A 8 10.74 -7.98 -53.55
N LEU A 9 11.84 -7.44 -53.02
CA LEU A 9 12.87 -6.81 -53.86
C LEU A 9 14.28 -7.02 -53.27
N SER A 10 14.87 -8.14 -53.70
CA SER A 10 16.19 -8.32 -54.30
C SER A 10 17.28 -7.21 -54.25
N LEU A 11 18.48 -7.67 -53.87
CA LEU A 11 19.79 -7.57 -54.56
C LEU A 11 20.83 -6.50 -54.17
N LEU A 12 21.99 -7.05 -53.75
CA LEU A 12 23.36 -6.78 -54.20
C LEU A 12 23.98 -5.38 -54.01
N ALA A 13 25.06 -5.33 -53.22
CA ALA A 13 26.33 -4.76 -53.67
C ALA A 13 27.50 -5.26 -52.80
N CYS A 14 28.17 -6.33 -53.25
CA CYS A 14 29.57 -6.56 -52.95
C CYS A 14 30.40 -5.51 -53.71
N SER A 15 31.34 -4.87 -53.04
CA SER A 15 32.44 -4.16 -53.69
C SER A 15 33.68 -4.32 -52.81
N ASP A 16 34.35 -5.45 -53.04
CA ASP A 16 35.72 -5.72 -52.65
C ASP A 16 36.63 -4.79 -53.44
N GLY A 17 37.26 -3.85 -52.75
CA GLY A 17 38.07 -2.77 -53.31
C GLY A 17 39.52 -2.92 -52.87
N ASP A 18 40.20 -3.88 -53.49
CA ASP A 18 41.62 -4.15 -53.37
C ASP A 18 42.43 -2.92 -53.82
N ARG A 19 43.08 -2.23 -52.87
CA ARG A 19 44.02 -1.13 -53.18
C ARG A 19 45.24 -1.13 -52.25
N SER A 20 46.31 -1.67 -52.82
CA SER A 20 47.65 -1.08 -52.86
C SER A 20 48.45 -1.06 -51.55
N ALA A 21 49.23 -2.13 -51.37
CA ALA A 21 50.42 -2.14 -50.54
C ALA A 21 51.44 -1.10 -51.04
N LYS A 22 51.47 0.07 -50.39
CA LYS A 22 52.65 0.94 -50.35
C LYS A 22 53.32 0.77 -49.00
N ALA A 23 54.44 0.05 -49.00
CA ALA A 23 55.39 0.00 -47.90
C ALA A 23 56.01 1.40 -47.73
N GLN A 24 55.40 2.22 -46.86
CA GLN A 24 56.05 3.37 -46.26
C GLN A 24 56.73 2.90 -44.98
N ALA A 25 58.06 2.87 -45.00
CA ALA A 25 58.90 2.77 -43.83
C ALA A 25 58.59 3.98 -42.93
N THR A 26 57.65 3.76 -42.02
CA THR A 26 57.23 4.75 -41.03
C THR A 26 58.22 4.63 -39.88
N ALA A 27 59.02 5.68 -39.70
CA ALA A 27 59.86 5.85 -38.53
C ALA A 27 59.02 5.57 -37.27
N GLU A 28 59.51 4.64 -36.46
CA GLU A 28 58.85 4.14 -35.26
C GLU A 28 58.78 5.28 -34.25
N GLN A 29 57.73 6.11 -34.35
CA GLN A 29 57.36 7.02 -33.28
C GLN A 29 57.10 6.17 -32.04
N PRO A 30 57.69 6.52 -30.87
CA PRO A 30 57.45 5.79 -29.65
C PRO A 30 55.94 5.72 -29.45
N ARG A 31 55.39 4.49 -29.42
CA ARG A 31 53.96 4.24 -29.20
C ARG A 31 53.58 4.93 -27.91
N GLN A 32 53.04 6.15 -28.00
CA GLN A 32 52.36 6.80 -26.91
C GLN A 32 51.28 5.81 -26.50
N ARG A 33 51.47 5.21 -25.34
CA ARG A 33 50.49 4.37 -24.69
C ARG A 33 49.24 5.25 -24.62
N ARG A 34 48.26 5.00 -25.51
CA ARG A 34 46.97 5.66 -25.46
C ARG A 34 46.34 5.18 -24.16
N VAL A 35 46.62 5.89 -23.08
CA VAL A 35 45.85 5.81 -21.85
C VAL A 35 44.52 6.37 -22.27
N ILE A 36 43.59 5.48 -22.62
CA ILE A 36 42.19 5.83 -22.72
C ILE A 36 41.82 6.18 -21.29
N GLU A 37 41.90 7.46 -20.93
CA GLU A 37 41.31 7.92 -19.69
C GLU A 37 39.85 7.47 -19.74
N PRO A 38 39.39 6.71 -18.74
CA PRO A 38 37.97 6.36 -18.68
C PRO A 38 37.21 7.68 -18.78
N PRO A 39 36.14 7.74 -19.58
CA PRO A 39 35.34 8.96 -19.68
C PRO A 39 35.05 9.42 -18.25
N VAL A 40 35.31 10.70 -17.97
CA VAL A 40 34.96 11.38 -16.72
C VAL A 40 33.44 11.42 -16.62
N GLY A 41 32.88 10.26 -16.36
CA GLY A 41 31.48 9.98 -16.13
C GLY A 41 31.37 9.20 -14.83
N VAL A 42 30.28 9.43 -14.12
CA VAL A 42 29.98 8.72 -12.88
C VAL A 42 29.88 7.22 -13.20
N VAL A 43 30.84 6.43 -12.72
CA VAL A 43 30.80 4.96 -12.82
C VAL A 43 29.58 4.50 -12.03
N ARG A 44 28.58 3.96 -12.74
CA ARG A 44 27.34 3.45 -12.13
C ARG A 44 27.15 1.97 -12.41
N ALA A 45 26.47 1.28 -11.49
CA ALA A 45 26.04 -0.10 -11.73
C ALA A 45 24.97 -0.12 -12.83
N LEU A 46 25.10 -1.03 -13.79
CA LEU A 46 24.07 -1.28 -14.79
C LEU A 46 23.00 -2.24 -14.24
N PRO A 47 21.74 -2.14 -14.72
CA PRO A 47 20.71 -3.13 -14.41
C PRO A 47 21.14 -4.57 -14.78
N PRO A 48 20.56 -5.60 -14.14
CA PRO A 48 19.49 -5.52 -13.15
C PRO A 48 19.97 -5.09 -11.75
N HIS A 49 19.25 -4.15 -11.15
CA HIS A 49 19.47 -3.66 -9.78
C HIS A 49 18.94 -4.64 -8.73
N ALA A 50 19.62 -4.73 -7.59
CA ALA A 50 19.12 -5.51 -6.46
C ALA A 50 17.99 -4.78 -5.73
N ILE A 51 16.87 -5.46 -5.48
CA ILE A 51 15.77 -5.01 -4.64
C ILE A 51 16.02 -5.49 -3.21
N ARG A 52 16.13 -4.55 -2.26
CA ARG A 52 16.42 -4.80 -0.84
C ARG A 52 15.48 -3.99 0.06
N ALA A 53 15.50 -4.29 1.36
CA ALA A 53 14.70 -3.55 2.34
C ALA A 53 15.04 -2.05 2.36
N THR A 54 16.27 -1.66 2.02
CA THR A 54 16.71 -0.27 2.02
C THR A 54 16.39 0.48 0.71
N GLY A 55 15.85 -0.18 -0.32
CA GLY A 55 15.59 0.43 -1.64
C GLY A 55 16.01 -0.45 -2.82
N VAL A 56 16.24 0.16 -3.98
CA VAL A 56 16.50 -0.54 -5.26
C VAL A 56 17.77 -0.01 -5.90
N GLY A 57 18.82 -0.85 -6.00
CA GLY A 57 20.10 -0.46 -6.60
C GLY A 57 20.68 0.79 -5.93
N PRO A 58 20.99 1.87 -6.68
CA PRO A 58 21.49 3.13 -6.11
C PRO A 58 20.40 3.92 -5.36
N TYR A 59 19.12 3.66 -5.61
CA TYR A 59 18.01 4.45 -5.05
C TYR A 59 17.63 3.96 -3.66
N LYS A 60 18.01 4.70 -2.61
CA LYS A 60 17.75 4.32 -1.21
C LYS A 60 16.60 5.10 -0.58
N LEU A 61 15.93 4.44 0.35
CA LEU A 61 14.97 5.07 1.25
C LEU A 61 15.70 5.96 2.26
N GLY A 62 15.06 7.07 2.65
CA GLY A 62 15.62 8.02 3.61
C GLY A 62 16.67 8.98 3.02
N GLU A 63 17.13 8.77 1.79
CA GLU A 63 17.98 9.75 1.08
C GLU A 63 17.15 10.95 0.63
N LYS A 64 17.75 12.14 0.61
CA LYS A 64 17.08 13.34 0.10
C LYS A 64 16.77 13.15 -1.37
N LEU A 65 15.57 13.58 -1.79
CA LEU A 65 15.20 13.50 -3.20
C LEU A 65 16.20 14.27 -4.08
N SER A 66 16.76 15.40 -3.61
CA SER A 66 17.82 16.16 -4.31
C SER A 66 19.03 15.28 -4.67
N ASP A 67 19.50 14.50 -3.71
CA ASP A 67 20.73 13.72 -3.83
C ASP A 67 20.50 12.53 -4.78
N LEU A 68 19.25 12.05 -4.87
CA LEU A 68 18.84 11.02 -5.83
C LEU A 68 18.68 11.58 -7.25
N LEU A 69 18.28 12.85 -7.42
CA LEU A 69 18.20 13.49 -8.74
C LEU A 69 19.58 13.59 -9.39
N ASP A 70 20.61 13.86 -8.60
CA ASP A 70 22.00 13.96 -9.08
C ASP A 70 22.57 12.60 -9.56
N GLN A 71 21.93 11.49 -9.19
CA GLN A 71 22.34 10.13 -9.56
C GLN A 71 21.67 9.63 -10.85
N LEU A 72 20.69 10.36 -11.41
CA LEU A 72 19.92 9.89 -12.56
C LEU A 72 20.75 9.91 -13.85
N PRO A 73 20.70 8.85 -14.68
CA PRO A 73 21.45 8.78 -15.93
C PRO A 73 20.95 9.74 -17.01
N SER A 74 19.67 10.05 -16.95
CA SER A 74 18.95 10.92 -17.86
C SER A 74 18.35 12.03 -17.02
N GLY A 75 18.25 13.24 -17.59
CA GLY A 75 17.74 14.42 -16.88
C GLY A 75 16.43 14.12 -16.13
N PRO A 76 16.24 14.71 -14.94
CA PRO A 76 15.22 14.29 -14.00
C PRO A 76 13.81 14.49 -14.56
N ARG A 77 13.03 13.39 -14.63
CA ARG A 77 11.60 13.44 -14.90
C ARG A 77 10.86 13.45 -13.57
N VAL A 78 10.69 14.63 -13.00
CA VAL A 78 9.93 14.82 -11.76
C VAL A 78 8.48 15.15 -12.11
N ALA A 79 7.56 14.36 -11.57
CA ALA A 79 6.13 14.64 -11.57
C ALA A 79 5.70 14.94 -10.13
N LEU A 80 4.90 15.99 -9.96
CA LEU A 80 4.24 16.27 -8.70
C LEU A 80 2.83 15.70 -8.77
N PHE A 81 2.52 14.76 -7.87
CA PHE A 81 1.19 14.18 -7.77
C PHE A 81 0.48 14.77 -6.55
N GLU A 82 -0.58 15.52 -6.84
CA GLU A 82 -1.43 16.19 -5.85
C GLU A 82 -2.89 15.88 -6.16
N VAL A 83 -3.46 14.97 -5.36
CA VAL A 83 -4.89 14.69 -5.38
C VAL A 83 -5.40 14.87 -3.94
N PRO A 84 -6.23 15.90 -3.67
CA PRO A 84 -6.72 16.20 -2.33
C PRO A 84 -7.32 14.98 -1.63
N GLY A 85 -6.89 14.73 -0.39
CA GLY A 85 -7.34 13.60 0.41
C GLY A 85 -6.85 12.21 -0.04
N LEU A 86 -6.11 12.13 -1.15
CA LEU A 86 -5.60 10.87 -1.69
C LEU A 86 -4.08 10.81 -1.67
N LEU A 87 -3.39 11.80 -2.24
CA LEU A 87 -1.92 11.80 -2.30
C LEU A 87 -1.37 13.22 -2.44
N HIS A 88 -0.23 13.44 -1.81
CA HIS A 88 0.57 14.66 -1.91
C HIS A 88 2.05 14.24 -1.90
N ARG A 89 2.57 13.88 -3.08
CA ARG A 89 3.88 13.24 -3.24
C ARG A 89 4.60 13.76 -4.47
N SER A 90 5.91 13.97 -4.34
CA SER A 90 6.80 14.11 -5.50
C SER A 90 7.21 12.73 -5.98
N LEU A 91 7.14 12.50 -7.29
CA LEU A 91 7.54 11.26 -7.94
C LEU A 91 8.65 11.55 -8.94
N VAL A 92 9.78 10.89 -8.78
CA VAL A 92 10.91 10.92 -9.70
C VAL A 92 10.92 9.63 -10.49
N ARG A 93 11.01 9.73 -11.81
CA ARG A 93 11.15 8.56 -12.69
C ARG A 93 12.61 8.35 -13.06
N ALA A 94 13.06 7.10 -12.96
CA ALA A 94 14.41 6.65 -13.25
C ALA A 94 14.39 5.40 -14.13
N GLU A 95 15.52 5.12 -14.79
CA GLU A 95 15.71 3.94 -15.66
C GLU A 95 14.56 3.79 -16.70
N ASP A 96 14.35 4.82 -17.53
CA ASP A 96 13.30 4.84 -18.56
C ASP A 96 11.89 4.55 -18.00
N ASP A 97 11.58 5.21 -16.89
CA ASP A 97 10.30 5.13 -16.18
C ASP A 97 10.02 3.76 -15.52
N ALA A 98 11.01 2.84 -15.49
CA ALA A 98 10.91 1.53 -14.84
C ALA A 98 11.02 1.58 -13.31
N VAL A 99 11.69 2.59 -12.78
CA VAL A 99 11.87 2.82 -11.33
C VAL A 99 11.25 4.15 -10.96
N LEU A 100 10.41 4.14 -9.93
CA LEU A 100 9.73 5.32 -9.41
C LEU A 100 10.20 5.57 -7.99
N ILE A 101 10.63 6.78 -7.68
CA ILE A 101 11.12 7.16 -6.36
C ILE A 101 10.19 8.23 -5.85
N GLY A 102 9.57 8.01 -4.69
CA GLY A 102 8.60 8.96 -4.16
C GLY A 102 8.83 9.36 -2.72
N GLY A 103 8.51 10.61 -2.43
CA GLY A 103 8.65 11.23 -1.12
C GLY A 103 7.72 12.42 -0.99
N GLU A 104 7.70 13.01 0.20
CA GLU A 104 7.10 14.33 0.37
C GLU A 104 7.95 15.39 -0.36
N PRO A 105 7.34 16.48 -0.83
CA PRO A 105 8.09 17.56 -1.49
C PRO A 105 9.22 18.06 -0.58
N GLN A 106 10.43 18.18 -1.13
CA GLN A 106 11.65 18.60 -0.40
C GLN A 106 12.08 17.67 0.75
N SER A 107 11.53 16.46 0.81
CA SER A 107 11.81 15.49 1.85
C SER A 107 12.73 14.37 1.35
N THR A 108 12.83 13.33 2.15
CA THR A 108 13.53 12.09 1.84
C THR A 108 12.65 11.14 1.04
N ALA A 109 13.26 10.24 0.27
CA ALA A 109 12.55 9.15 -0.40
C ALA A 109 11.87 8.24 0.65
N THR A 110 10.54 8.19 0.59
CA THR A 110 9.69 7.37 1.47
C THR A 110 9.33 6.02 0.83
N PHE A 111 9.45 5.92 -0.49
CA PHE A 111 9.31 4.66 -1.21
C PHE A 111 10.13 4.62 -2.50
N VAL A 112 10.44 3.40 -2.95
CA VAL A 112 10.98 3.12 -4.28
C VAL A 112 10.16 1.99 -4.90
N ALA A 113 9.57 2.22 -6.06
CA ALA A 113 8.78 1.24 -6.79
C ALA A 113 9.48 0.80 -8.08
N VAL A 114 9.27 -0.45 -8.47
CA VAL A 114 9.71 -1.05 -9.72
C VAL A 114 8.46 -1.48 -10.49
N VAL A 115 8.33 -1.02 -11.73
CA VAL A 115 7.18 -1.31 -12.61
C VAL A 115 7.57 -2.06 -13.90
N SER A 116 8.86 -2.34 -14.10
CA SER A 116 9.37 -3.14 -15.22
C SER A 116 10.32 -4.26 -14.77
N GLY A 117 10.24 -5.42 -15.41
CA GLY A 117 10.92 -6.66 -14.99
C GLY A 117 12.39 -6.75 -15.35
N GLU A 118 12.87 -5.92 -16.29
CA GLU A 118 14.24 -5.97 -16.78
C GLU A 118 15.21 -5.20 -15.87
N VAL A 119 14.69 -4.29 -15.05
CA VAL A 119 15.51 -3.30 -14.35
C VAL A 119 15.92 -3.72 -12.94
N ALA A 120 15.12 -4.52 -12.24
CA ALA A 120 15.46 -4.90 -10.87
C ALA A 120 14.91 -6.27 -10.44
N ARG A 121 15.62 -6.94 -9.54
CA ARG A 121 15.25 -8.25 -8.99
C ARG A 121 15.63 -8.34 -7.51
N THR A 122 14.82 -9.05 -6.73
CA THR A 122 15.17 -9.44 -5.36
C THR A 122 16.28 -10.50 -5.35
N GLU A 123 16.87 -10.76 -4.19
CA GLU A 123 17.90 -11.81 -4.02
C GLU A 123 17.37 -13.22 -4.32
N THR A 124 16.07 -13.46 -4.16
CA THR A 124 15.40 -14.72 -4.52
C THR A 124 14.98 -14.78 -5.99
N GLY A 125 15.30 -13.76 -6.78
CA GLY A 125 14.99 -13.69 -8.20
C GLY A 125 13.57 -13.20 -8.53
N ILE A 126 12.77 -12.78 -7.55
CA ILE A 126 11.45 -12.16 -7.78
C ILE A 126 11.64 -10.81 -8.47
N HIS A 127 10.87 -10.56 -9.54
CA HIS A 127 10.84 -9.30 -10.30
C HIS A 127 9.45 -9.03 -10.88
N VAL A 128 9.25 -7.88 -11.52
CA VAL A 128 7.99 -7.59 -12.23
C VAL A 128 7.82 -8.59 -13.39
N GLY A 129 6.65 -9.24 -13.46
CA GLY A 129 6.35 -10.32 -14.39
C GLY A 129 6.46 -11.73 -13.79
N SER A 130 7.08 -11.89 -12.61
CA SER A 130 7.08 -13.16 -11.87
C SER A 130 5.64 -13.61 -11.57
N LYS A 131 5.42 -14.93 -11.45
CA LYS A 131 4.10 -15.47 -11.09
C LYS A 131 3.87 -15.40 -9.58
N ARG A 132 2.59 -15.39 -9.16
CA ARG A 132 2.22 -15.35 -7.74
C ARG A 132 2.84 -16.48 -6.92
N GLU A 133 2.95 -17.68 -7.48
CA GLU A 133 3.48 -18.86 -6.78
C GLU A 133 4.98 -18.74 -6.47
N GLN A 134 5.70 -17.85 -7.17
CA GLN A 134 7.13 -17.62 -6.96
C GLN A 134 7.43 -16.68 -5.80
N LEU A 135 6.40 -16.02 -5.23
CA LEU A 135 6.58 -15.02 -4.16
C LEU A 135 6.98 -15.63 -2.81
N GLY A 136 6.83 -16.95 -2.66
CA GLY A 136 7.13 -17.66 -1.43
C GLY A 136 6.12 -17.36 -0.31
N PRO A 137 6.50 -17.58 0.97
CA PRO A 137 5.64 -17.34 2.11
C PRO A 137 5.22 -15.87 2.22
N VAL A 138 3.93 -15.64 2.46
CA VAL A 138 3.35 -14.31 2.66
C VAL A 138 3.45 -13.96 4.14
N PHE A 139 3.84 -12.72 4.44
CA PHE A 139 3.79 -12.15 5.76
C PHE A 139 2.34 -11.91 6.17
N THR A 140 1.95 -12.40 7.34
CA THR A 140 0.62 -12.17 7.92
C THR A 140 0.81 -11.60 9.32
N ALA A 141 0.24 -10.43 9.57
CA ALA A 141 0.14 -9.82 10.88
C ALA A 141 -1.35 -9.67 11.20
N LEU A 142 -1.79 -10.08 12.39
CA LEU A 142 -3.23 -10.16 12.68
C LEU A 142 -3.89 -8.79 12.82
N ASP A 143 -3.12 -7.81 13.27
CA ASP A 143 -3.45 -6.38 13.42
C ASP A 143 -3.38 -5.60 12.11
N ARG A 144 -3.02 -6.27 11.00
CA ARG A 144 -2.94 -5.69 9.67
C ARG A 144 -3.72 -6.52 8.68
N ALA A 145 -4.47 -5.86 7.80
CA ALA A 145 -5.14 -6.52 6.69
C ALA A 145 -4.85 -5.75 5.40
N HIS A 146 -5.04 -6.40 4.24
CA HIS A 146 -4.76 -5.78 2.96
C HIS A 146 -5.61 -6.40 1.84
N ASP A 147 -5.74 -5.67 0.74
CA ASP A 147 -6.30 -6.17 -0.51
C ASP A 147 -5.60 -7.49 -0.92
N PRO A 148 -6.31 -8.58 -1.23
CA PRO A 148 -5.70 -9.87 -1.59
C PRO A 148 -4.76 -9.84 -2.81
N ARG A 149 -4.88 -8.81 -3.65
CA ARG A 149 -4.00 -8.54 -4.80
C ARG A 149 -2.68 -7.92 -4.36
N LEU A 150 -2.60 -7.37 -3.16
CA LEU A 150 -1.37 -6.89 -2.53
C LEU A 150 -0.73 -8.03 -1.74
N VAL A 151 0.52 -8.36 -2.03
CA VAL A 151 1.27 -9.41 -1.35
C VAL A 151 2.46 -8.78 -0.63
N ILE A 152 2.62 -9.13 0.65
CA ILE A 152 3.76 -8.74 1.47
C ILE A 152 4.62 -9.99 1.68
N PRO A 153 5.80 -10.14 1.05
CA PRO A 153 6.64 -11.31 1.24
C PRO A 153 7.24 -11.38 2.66
N ALA A 154 7.31 -12.57 3.25
CA ALA A 154 7.92 -12.76 4.56
C ALA A 154 9.41 -12.39 4.61
N ALA A 155 10.13 -12.59 3.49
CA ALA A 155 11.54 -12.26 3.36
C ALA A 155 11.80 -10.75 3.21
N LEU A 156 10.77 -9.95 2.88
CA LEU A 156 10.89 -8.53 2.62
C LEU A 156 9.61 -7.82 3.08
N LYS A 157 9.46 -7.70 4.40
CA LYS A 157 8.23 -7.23 5.07
C LYS A 157 7.83 -5.80 4.70
N ASN A 158 8.78 -5.00 4.23
CA ASN A 158 8.52 -3.65 3.76
C ASN A 158 8.25 -3.56 2.25
N ALA A 159 8.25 -4.69 1.53
CA ALA A 159 7.83 -4.74 0.13
C ALA A 159 6.33 -4.99 -0.01
N ARG A 160 5.74 -4.24 -0.93
CA ARG A 160 4.33 -4.31 -1.34
C ARG A 160 4.32 -4.72 -2.80
N ILE A 161 3.92 -5.96 -3.06
CA ILE A 161 3.91 -6.54 -4.39
C ILE A 161 2.48 -6.58 -4.90
N VAL A 162 2.21 -5.85 -5.98
CA VAL A 162 0.89 -5.87 -6.61
C VAL A 162 0.84 -7.02 -7.61
N VAL A 163 -0.11 -7.93 -7.42
CA VAL A 163 -0.36 -9.07 -8.31
C VAL A 163 -1.61 -8.82 -9.13
N ASP A 164 -1.46 -8.82 -10.44
CA ASP A 164 -2.53 -8.64 -11.41
C ASP A 164 -2.44 -9.72 -12.49
N GLY A 165 -3.59 -10.31 -12.87
CA GLY A 165 -3.61 -11.44 -13.80
C GLY A 165 -2.72 -12.63 -13.39
N GLY A 166 -2.51 -12.84 -12.08
CA GLY A 166 -1.62 -13.88 -11.54
C GLY A 166 -0.12 -13.58 -11.64
N ARG A 167 0.26 -12.36 -12.05
CA ARG A 167 1.65 -11.93 -12.20
C ARG A 167 1.94 -10.68 -11.39
N VAL A 168 3.20 -10.52 -10.99
CA VAL A 168 3.68 -9.30 -10.36
C VAL A 168 3.62 -8.16 -11.37
N SER A 169 2.85 -7.13 -11.07
CA SER A 169 2.73 -5.92 -11.88
C SER A 169 3.64 -4.80 -11.37
N SER A 170 3.90 -4.76 -10.06
CA SER A 170 4.85 -3.83 -9.45
C SER A 170 5.39 -4.34 -8.12
N ILE A 171 6.57 -3.86 -7.73
CA ILE A 171 7.19 -4.10 -6.42
C ILE A 171 7.52 -2.75 -5.80
N THR A 172 6.94 -2.43 -4.64
CA THR A 172 7.18 -1.16 -3.95
C THR A 172 7.84 -1.40 -2.60
N ILE A 173 9.02 -0.83 -2.39
CA ILE A 173 9.72 -0.86 -1.11
C ILE A 173 9.38 0.42 -0.37
N LEU A 174 8.75 0.29 0.80
CA LEU A 174 8.40 1.43 1.65
C LEU A 174 9.44 1.61 2.75
N ALA A 175 9.65 2.85 3.18
CA ALA A 175 10.23 3.10 4.50
C ALA A 175 9.39 2.34 5.54
N GLU A 176 10.03 1.52 6.37
CA GLU A 176 9.30 0.81 7.42
C GLU A 176 8.65 1.85 8.34
N PRO A 177 7.30 1.85 8.48
CA PRO A 177 6.70 2.63 9.53
C PRO A 177 7.23 2.08 10.85
N THR A 178 7.68 2.95 11.74
CA THR A 178 8.03 2.56 13.11
C THR A 178 6.86 1.75 13.66
N PRO A 179 7.04 0.45 13.95
CA PRO A 179 5.93 -0.38 14.38
C PRO A 179 5.37 0.24 15.66
N ALA A 180 4.10 0.64 15.63
CA ALA A 180 3.38 0.88 16.86
C ALA A 180 3.46 -0.41 17.69
N PRO A 181 3.68 -0.33 19.01
CA PRO A 181 3.67 -1.51 19.86
C PRO A 181 2.33 -2.21 19.66
N GLY A 182 2.36 -3.35 18.97
CA GLY A 182 1.17 -4.16 18.76
C GLY A 182 0.64 -4.68 20.11
N PRO A 183 -0.66 -4.96 20.21
CA PRO A 183 -1.19 -5.59 21.41
C PRO A 183 -0.43 -6.90 21.68
N ALA A 184 0.08 -7.05 22.90
CA ALA A 184 0.71 -8.30 23.30
C ALA A 184 -0.32 -9.42 23.18
N THR A 185 -0.03 -10.44 22.37
CA THR A 185 -0.88 -11.63 22.25
C THR A 185 -1.04 -12.26 23.63
N THR A 186 -2.27 -12.30 24.13
CA THR A 186 -2.57 -12.89 25.44
C THR A 186 -2.83 -14.38 25.30
N ALA A 187 -2.42 -15.15 26.32
CA ALA A 187 -2.75 -16.57 26.40
C ALA A 187 -4.28 -16.71 26.52
N GLY A 188 -4.93 -17.25 25.48
CA GLY A 188 -6.40 -17.36 25.38
C GLY A 188 -6.99 -16.76 24.10
N ASP A 189 -6.18 -16.10 23.28
CA ASP A 189 -6.64 -15.54 22.01
C ASP A 189 -7.14 -16.64 21.06
N CYS A 190 -8.30 -16.39 20.43
CA CYS A 190 -8.83 -17.29 19.42
C CYS A 190 -7.83 -17.47 18.26
N VAL A 191 -7.61 -18.74 17.91
CA VAL A 191 -6.79 -19.14 16.77
C VAL A 191 -7.64 -19.03 15.51
N ARG A 192 -7.27 -18.11 14.62
CA ARG A 192 -7.98 -17.89 13.36
C ARG A 192 -7.94 -19.17 12.52
N PRO A 193 -9.09 -19.70 12.06
CA PRO A 193 -9.11 -20.83 11.14
C PRO A 193 -8.30 -20.52 9.87
N ALA A 194 -7.72 -21.56 9.26
CA ALA A 194 -7.08 -21.38 7.96
C ALA A 194 -8.12 -20.96 6.92
N SER A 195 -7.78 -19.96 6.10
CA SER A 195 -8.60 -19.59 4.95
C SER A 195 -8.67 -20.75 3.96
N THR A 196 -9.82 -20.86 3.30
CA THR A 196 -10.09 -21.80 2.22
C THR A 196 -10.21 -21.05 0.89
N GLU A 197 -10.47 -21.78 -0.21
CA GLU A 197 -10.74 -21.16 -1.51
C GLU A 197 -11.98 -20.24 -1.50
N LYS A 198 -12.97 -20.54 -0.65
CA LYS A 198 -14.27 -19.86 -0.63
C LYS A 198 -14.52 -19.00 0.60
N ALA A 199 -13.76 -19.21 1.67
CA ALA A 199 -14.02 -18.59 2.95
C ALA A 199 -12.74 -18.15 3.65
N ILE A 200 -12.83 -17.07 4.41
CA ILE A 200 -11.75 -16.50 5.22
C ILE A 200 -12.01 -16.86 6.67
N GLY A 201 -11.02 -17.41 7.37
CA GLY A 201 -11.14 -17.67 8.80
C GLY A 201 -11.09 -16.38 9.61
N SER A 202 -11.87 -16.29 10.68
CA SER A 202 -11.97 -15.11 11.56
C SER A 202 -12.18 -15.54 13.01
N CYS A 203 -11.98 -14.63 13.95
CA CYS A 203 -12.19 -14.82 15.39
C CYS A 203 -13.17 -13.80 15.97
N LEU A 204 -14.42 -13.83 15.49
CA LEU A 204 -15.49 -12.92 15.90
C LEU A 204 -16.18 -13.36 17.21
N THR A 205 -16.39 -14.67 17.46
CA THR A 205 -17.03 -15.22 18.69
C THR A 205 -16.10 -16.06 19.58
N MET A 206 -14.78 -15.92 19.45
CA MET A 206 -13.75 -16.79 20.08
C MET A 206 -13.72 -18.24 19.60
N THR A 207 -14.72 -18.71 18.85
CA THR A 207 -14.79 -20.09 18.35
C THR A 207 -14.08 -20.29 17.00
N GLY A 208 -13.93 -19.22 16.22
CA GLY A 208 -13.20 -19.23 14.94
C GLY A 208 -14.13 -19.42 13.74
N GLU A 209 -14.75 -18.38 13.20
CA GLU A 209 -15.74 -18.49 12.13
C GLU A 209 -15.10 -18.58 10.74
N LEU A 210 -15.86 -19.11 9.78
CA LEU A 210 -15.56 -19.01 8.35
C LEU A 210 -16.51 -18.00 7.70
N ILE A 211 -15.94 -17.04 6.98
CA ILE A 211 -16.65 -15.95 6.32
C ILE A 211 -16.56 -16.15 4.82
N GLU A 212 -17.69 -16.40 4.17
CA GLU A 212 -17.82 -16.47 2.70
C GLU A 212 -18.23 -15.09 2.18
N VAL A 213 -17.47 -14.56 1.23
CA VAL A 213 -17.70 -13.24 0.62
C VAL A 213 -18.22 -13.45 -0.80
N GLY A 214 -19.52 -13.19 -1.00
CA GLY A 214 -20.15 -13.13 -2.31
C GLY A 214 -20.13 -11.71 -2.89
N GLU A 215 -20.64 -11.56 -4.11
CA GLU A 215 -20.70 -10.27 -4.82
C GLU A 215 -21.53 -9.21 -4.08
N ASN A 216 -22.65 -9.64 -3.49
CA ASN A 216 -23.62 -8.75 -2.84
C ASN A 216 -24.02 -9.19 -1.41
N GLU A 217 -23.37 -10.24 -0.91
CA GLU A 217 -23.74 -10.87 0.35
C GLU A 217 -22.50 -11.45 1.04
N ILE A 218 -22.42 -11.24 2.34
CA ILE A 218 -21.45 -11.89 3.20
C ILE A 218 -22.20 -12.87 4.07
N THR A 219 -21.74 -14.13 4.10
CA THR A 219 -22.28 -15.15 4.99
C THR A 219 -21.20 -15.62 5.95
N MET A 220 -21.63 -15.98 7.15
CA MET A 220 -20.74 -16.40 8.23
C MET A 220 -21.24 -17.69 8.85
N ARG A 221 -20.33 -18.63 9.06
CA ARG A 221 -20.62 -19.94 9.65
C ARG A 221 -19.69 -20.20 10.82
N ALA A 222 -20.24 -20.75 11.90
CA ALA A 222 -19.43 -21.27 13.00
C ALA A 222 -18.69 -22.55 12.57
N PRO A 223 -17.56 -22.89 13.21
CA PRO A 223 -16.89 -24.18 13.01
C PRO A 223 -17.86 -25.35 13.10
N GLY A 224 -17.84 -26.24 12.10
CA GLY A 224 -18.63 -27.46 12.11
C GLY A 224 -20.15 -27.25 12.09
N SER A 225 -20.63 -26.02 11.86
CA SER A 225 -22.04 -25.72 11.74
C SER A 225 -22.39 -25.27 10.33
N GLU A 226 -23.43 -25.87 9.76
CA GLU A 226 -24.04 -25.36 8.53
C GLU A 226 -24.90 -24.13 8.78
N LYS A 227 -25.20 -23.82 10.05
CA LYS A 227 -26.05 -22.68 10.42
C LYS A 227 -25.34 -21.37 10.10
N VAL A 228 -25.95 -20.61 9.20
CA VAL A 228 -25.51 -19.26 8.85
C VAL A 228 -25.90 -18.29 9.97
N ILE A 229 -24.93 -17.54 10.50
CA ILE A 229 -25.13 -16.54 11.57
C ILE A 229 -25.78 -15.25 11.02
N GLY A 230 -25.94 -15.16 9.70
CA GLY A 230 -26.80 -14.21 9.01
C GLY A 230 -26.24 -13.88 7.62
N PRO A 231 -27.09 -13.65 6.62
CA PRO A 231 -26.68 -13.03 5.37
C PRO A 231 -26.63 -11.51 5.54
N PHE A 232 -25.50 -10.89 5.19
CA PHE A 232 -25.32 -9.44 5.26
C PHE A 232 -25.16 -8.88 3.86
N ARG A 233 -26.13 -8.07 3.44
CA ARG A 233 -26.07 -7.43 2.13
C ARG A 233 -25.11 -6.26 2.17
N VAL A 234 -24.01 -6.40 1.45
CA VAL A 234 -23.05 -5.34 1.17
C VAL A 234 -22.85 -5.37 -0.33
N THR A 235 -23.17 -4.28 -1.02
CA THR A 235 -23.05 -4.20 -2.47
C THR A 235 -21.66 -3.74 -2.88
N ASN A 236 -21.21 -4.19 -4.05
CA ASN A 236 -19.94 -3.81 -4.65
C ASN A 236 -18.74 -4.07 -3.73
N VAL A 237 -18.71 -5.24 -3.08
CA VAL A 237 -17.59 -5.64 -2.22
C VAL A 237 -16.34 -5.80 -3.08
N GLN A 238 -15.30 -5.04 -2.76
CA GLN A 238 -13.99 -5.19 -3.38
C GLN A 238 -13.22 -6.30 -2.67
N PHE A 239 -13.20 -6.26 -1.33
CA PHE A 239 -12.70 -7.35 -0.48
C PHE A 239 -13.26 -7.23 0.93
N ALA A 240 -13.20 -8.34 1.68
CA ALA A 240 -13.48 -8.36 3.11
C ALA A 240 -12.39 -9.13 3.84
N VAL A 241 -12.01 -8.65 5.02
CA VAL A 241 -10.88 -9.18 5.78
C VAL A 241 -11.14 -9.10 7.30
N PRO A 242 -10.71 -10.10 8.06
CA PRO A 242 -10.70 -10.04 9.52
C PRO A 242 -9.52 -9.21 10.01
N LEU A 243 -9.79 -8.20 10.83
CA LEU A 243 -8.80 -7.32 11.44
C LEU A 243 -8.81 -7.52 12.96
N ARG A 244 -7.66 -7.89 13.55
CA ARG A 244 -7.57 -8.16 15.00
C ARG A 244 -7.60 -6.86 15.79
N MET A 245 -8.50 -6.81 16.75
CA MET A 245 -8.65 -5.72 17.69
C MET A 245 -7.77 -5.91 18.93
N ALA A 246 -7.62 -4.85 19.72
CA ALA A 246 -6.85 -4.86 20.96
C ALA A 246 -7.41 -5.83 22.03
N ASP A 247 -8.68 -6.21 21.93
CA ASP A 247 -9.33 -7.17 22.84
C ASP A 247 -9.17 -8.64 22.41
N GLY A 248 -8.35 -8.92 21.40
CA GLY A 248 -8.08 -10.27 20.90
C GLY A 248 -9.14 -10.81 19.95
N ARG A 249 -10.26 -10.10 19.73
CA ARG A 249 -11.29 -10.49 18.75
C ARG A 249 -11.02 -9.85 17.39
N ASP A 250 -11.48 -10.50 16.34
CA ASP A 250 -11.49 -9.89 15.02
C ASP A 250 -12.71 -8.96 14.86
N GLU A 251 -12.57 -7.90 14.07
CA GLU A 251 -13.67 -7.23 13.38
C GLU A 251 -13.62 -7.63 11.90
N LEU A 252 -14.78 -7.83 11.28
CA LEU A 252 -14.88 -8.03 9.84
C LEU A 252 -14.93 -6.65 9.17
N VAL A 253 -13.84 -6.30 8.48
CA VAL A 253 -13.75 -5.06 7.71
C VAL A 253 -14.05 -5.37 6.26
N VAL A 254 -14.95 -4.61 5.65
CA VAL A 254 -15.35 -4.75 4.25
C VAL A 254 -15.06 -3.44 3.53
N VAL A 255 -14.31 -3.54 2.44
CA VAL A 255 -14.06 -2.44 1.53
C VAL A 255 -14.98 -2.59 0.33
N THR A 256 -15.72 -1.54 0.02
CA THR A 256 -16.58 -1.47 -1.16
C THR A 256 -16.05 -0.45 -2.16
N ARG A 257 -16.35 -0.67 -3.44
CA ARG A 257 -15.97 0.24 -4.52
C ARG A 257 -17.19 0.60 -5.34
N THR A 258 -17.44 1.89 -5.55
CA THR A 258 -18.46 2.33 -6.51
C THR A 258 -17.78 2.93 -7.72
N ASP A 259 -18.17 2.44 -8.89
CA ASP A 259 -17.65 2.83 -10.20
C ASP A 259 -18.72 3.62 -10.96
N GLU A 260 -18.52 4.93 -11.09
CA GLU A 260 -19.30 5.82 -11.95
C GLU A 260 -18.41 6.35 -13.09
N PRO A 261 -18.99 6.76 -14.24
CA PRO A 261 -18.18 7.21 -15.38
C PRO A 261 -17.20 8.34 -15.07
N GLN A 262 -17.53 9.19 -14.10
CA GLN A 262 -16.71 10.35 -13.72
C GLN A 262 -16.10 10.25 -12.31
N LEU A 263 -16.40 9.20 -11.57
CA LEU A 263 -16.05 9.08 -10.17
C LEU A 263 -15.86 7.61 -9.79
N ARG A 264 -14.73 7.30 -9.17
CA ARG A 264 -14.51 6.04 -8.48
C ARG A 264 -14.35 6.32 -7.00
N SER A 265 -15.08 5.62 -6.15
CA SER A 265 -15.04 5.81 -4.71
C SER A 265 -14.81 4.50 -3.98
N TRP A 266 -14.03 4.57 -2.90
CA TRP A 266 -13.77 3.47 -1.99
C TRP A 266 -14.36 3.82 -0.64
N SER A 267 -15.07 2.88 -0.03
CA SER A 267 -15.68 3.05 1.29
C SER A 267 -15.37 1.86 2.17
N LEU A 268 -15.42 2.07 3.47
CA LEU A 268 -15.21 1.05 4.48
C LEU A 268 -16.47 0.90 5.34
N ILE A 269 -16.79 -0.35 5.68
CA ILE A 269 -17.76 -0.69 6.70
C ILE A 269 -17.13 -1.79 7.57
N ALA A 270 -17.34 -1.73 8.88
CA ALA A 270 -16.82 -2.73 9.79
C ALA A 270 -17.94 -3.33 10.64
N PHE A 271 -17.77 -4.61 10.94
CA PHE A 271 -18.74 -5.41 11.66
C PHE A 271 -18.08 -6.15 12.81
N ARG A 272 -18.81 -6.27 13.92
CA ARG A 272 -18.43 -7.07 15.09
C ARG A 272 -19.60 -7.90 15.57
N ILE A 273 -19.35 -8.92 16.40
CA ILE A 273 -20.43 -9.70 17.00
C ILE A 273 -20.77 -9.18 18.39
N GLU A 274 -22.05 -8.86 18.59
CA GLU A 274 -22.64 -8.50 19.86
C GLU A 274 -23.86 -9.37 20.12
N ALA A 275 -23.93 -10.01 21.30
CA ALA A 275 -25.05 -10.87 21.69
C ALA A 275 -25.43 -11.92 20.61
N GLY A 276 -24.43 -12.50 19.94
CA GLY A 276 -24.60 -13.52 18.89
C GLY A 276 -25.13 -12.98 17.55
N LYS A 277 -25.17 -11.66 17.38
CA LYS A 277 -25.56 -10.99 16.12
C LYS A 277 -24.41 -10.17 15.59
N LEU A 278 -24.26 -10.13 14.27
CA LEU A 278 -23.34 -9.20 13.64
C LEU A 278 -23.96 -7.79 13.65
N VAL A 279 -23.22 -6.83 14.17
CA VAL A 279 -23.61 -5.41 14.23
C VAL A 279 -22.53 -4.56 13.58
N LYS A 280 -22.92 -3.40 13.04
CA LYS A 280 -21.97 -2.46 12.44
C LYS A 280 -21.20 -1.73 13.54
N SER A 281 -19.88 -1.92 13.60
CA SER A 281 -18.97 -1.12 14.46
C SER A 281 -18.62 0.21 13.80
N ILE A 282 -18.61 0.25 12.46
CA ILE A 282 -18.39 1.44 11.64
C ILE A 282 -19.47 1.47 10.55
N ASP A 283 -20.16 2.60 10.36
CA ASP A 283 -21.09 2.76 9.23
C ASP A 283 -20.31 2.89 7.92
N LEU A 284 -21.00 2.75 6.78
CA LEU A 284 -20.39 2.95 5.47
C LEU A 284 -19.74 4.35 5.39
N THR A 285 -18.41 4.39 5.44
CA THR A 285 -17.62 5.60 5.54
C THR A 285 -16.76 5.75 4.29
N PRO A 286 -16.88 6.85 3.53
CA PRO A 286 -16.04 7.07 2.36
C PRO A 286 -14.58 7.24 2.78
N LEU A 287 -13.68 6.54 2.10
CA LEU A 287 -12.24 6.60 2.32
C LEU A 287 -11.55 7.50 1.29
N TYR A 288 -11.69 7.13 0.02
CA TYR A 288 -10.98 7.74 -1.10
C TYR A 288 -11.93 7.97 -2.27
N GLN A 289 -11.68 9.03 -3.01
CA GLN A 289 -12.43 9.36 -4.21
C GLN A 289 -11.48 9.84 -5.32
N VAL A 290 -11.65 9.29 -6.51
CA VAL A 290 -10.93 9.69 -7.72
C VAL A 290 -11.95 10.14 -8.75
N SER A 291 -12.02 11.45 -8.96
CA SER A 291 -12.82 12.02 -10.04
C SER A 291 -12.05 12.06 -11.36
N SER A 292 -12.73 12.27 -12.48
CA SER A 292 -12.08 12.49 -13.78
C SER A 292 -11.16 13.71 -13.79
N SER A 293 -11.48 14.74 -13.02
CA SER A 293 -10.56 15.88 -12.86
C SER A 293 -9.28 15.41 -12.22
N ASN A 294 -9.34 14.72 -11.08
CA ASN A 294 -8.19 14.26 -10.30
C ASN A 294 -7.32 13.27 -11.07
N ALA A 295 -7.93 12.31 -11.78
CA ALA A 295 -7.19 11.35 -12.60
C ALA A 295 -6.38 12.04 -13.72
N ARG A 296 -6.90 13.12 -14.32
CA ARG A 296 -6.19 13.88 -15.35
C ARG A 296 -4.93 14.57 -14.83
N TRP A 297 -4.89 14.98 -13.56
CA TRP A 297 -3.67 15.56 -12.96
C TRP A 297 -2.50 14.57 -12.93
N ILE A 298 -2.80 13.28 -12.86
CA ILE A 298 -1.80 12.21 -12.94
C ILE A 298 -1.71 11.60 -14.34
N GLY A 299 -2.31 12.25 -15.35
CA GLY A 299 -2.27 11.80 -16.74
C GLY A 299 -2.94 10.44 -16.98
N ALA A 300 -4.04 10.15 -16.28
CA ALA A 300 -4.80 8.90 -16.39
C ALA A 300 -6.30 9.17 -16.53
N GLU A 301 -7.05 8.18 -17.01
CA GLU A 301 -8.51 8.14 -16.88
C GLU A 301 -8.94 7.52 -15.55
N VAL A 302 -10.16 7.79 -15.08
CA VAL A 302 -10.68 7.20 -13.81
C VAL A 302 -10.69 5.67 -13.87
N SER A 303 -11.03 5.12 -15.04
CA SER A 303 -11.04 3.68 -15.32
C SER A 303 -9.66 3.04 -15.14
N GLU A 304 -8.58 3.80 -15.38
CA GLU A 304 -7.19 3.36 -15.35
C GLU A 304 -6.56 3.43 -13.94
N VAL A 305 -7.26 4.01 -12.96
CA VAL A 305 -6.76 4.20 -11.59
C VAL A 305 -7.29 3.12 -10.65
N ASP A 306 -6.39 2.36 -10.02
CA ASP A 306 -6.75 1.38 -9.00
C ASP A 306 -6.09 1.71 -7.66
N LEU A 307 -6.80 1.37 -6.57
CA LEU A 307 -6.26 1.40 -5.21
C LEU A 307 -6.12 -0.02 -4.67
N TYR A 308 -5.00 -0.25 -4.00
CA TYR A 308 -4.68 -1.46 -3.24
C TYR A 308 -4.51 -1.06 -1.79
N LEU A 309 -5.54 -1.32 -0.99
CA LEU A 309 -5.63 -0.78 0.36
C LEU A 309 -4.95 -1.70 1.38
N GLU A 310 -4.23 -1.09 2.31
CA GLU A 310 -3.76 -1.69 3.55
C GLU A 310 -4.56 -1.08 4.71
N LEU A 311 -4.87 -1.91 5.71
CA LEU A 311 -5.69 -1.60 6.87
C LEU A 311 -4.87 -1.93 8.12
N TRP A 312 -4.86 -1.05 9.10
CA TRP A 312 -4.21 -1.25 10.39
C TRP A 312 -5.16 -0.89 11.51
N ASN A 313 -5.20 -1.73 12.54
CA ASN A 313 -5.97 -1.38 13.71
C ASN A 313 -5.18 -0.42 14.61
N ASN A 314 -5.81 0.69 14.98
CA ASN A 314 -5.37 1.61 16.02
C ASN A 314 -6.43 1.57 17.15
N ALA A 315 -6.06 1.89 18.40
CA ALA A 315 -6.89 1.63 19.58
C ALA A 315 -8.34 2.18 19.48
N ASP A 316 -8.52 3.31 18.80
CA ASP A 316 -9.82 3.97 18.62
C ASP A 316 -10.29 4.04 17.14
N ALA A 317 -9.47 3.58 16.19
CA ALA A 317 -9.68 3.82 14.76
C ALA A 317 -9.07 2.73 13.87
N ILE A 318 -9.64 2.54 12.69
CA ILE A 318 -8.99 1.81 11.60
C ILE A 318 -8.24 2.82 10.75
N GLU A 319 -6.93 2.67 10.65
CA GLU A 319 -6.11 3.42 9.69
C GLU A 319 -6.12 2.69 8.34
N VAL A 320 -6.30 3.45 7.28
CA VAL A 320 -6.34 2.95 5.91
C VAL A 320 -5.32 3.68 5.08
N GLY A 321 -4.54 2.97 4.28
CA GLY A 321 -3.57 3.54 3.34
C GLY A 321 -3.34 2.55 2.20
N GLY A 322 -2.17 2.59 1.56
CA GLY A 322 -1.80 1.62 0.54
C GLY A 322 -1.20 2.24 -0.70
N LEU A 323 -1.52 1.66 -1.86
CA LEU A 323 -0.95 2.06 -3.15
C LEU A 323 -2.03 2.51 -4.14
N LEU A 324 -1.74 3.55 -4.90
CA LEU A 324 -2.42 3.90 -6.15
C LEU A 324 -1.59 3.39 -7.31
N THR A 325 -2.23 2.79 -8.31
CA THR A 325 -1.59 2.48 -9.60
C THR A 325 -2.36 3.09 -10.77
N THR A 326 -1.65 3.35 -11.87
CA THR A 326 -2.27 3.73 -13.15
C THR A 326 -1.92 2.70 -14.23
N ARG A 327 -2.92 2.24 -14.97
CA ARG A 327 -2.78 1.25 -16.06
C ARG A 327 -3.38 1.77 -17.36
N PRO A 328 -2.59 2.44 -18.23
CA PRO A 328 -3.09 2.99 -19.49
C PRO A 328 -3.74 1.90 -20.35
N SER A 329 -5.02 2.07 -20.70
CA SER A 329 -5.77 1.14 -21.57
C SER A 329 -5.70 -0.34 -21.16
N GLY A 330 -5.59 -0.64 -19.85
CA GLY A 330 -5.47 -2.02 -19.35
C GLY A 330 -4.13 -2.70 -19.62
N GLY A 331 -3.10 -1.92 -19.99
CA GLY A 331 -1.73 -2.40 -20.20
C GLY A 331 -0.94 -2.61 -18.90
N ALA A 332 0.38 -2.53 -19.02
CA ALA A 332 1.28 -2.61 -17.88
C ALA A 332 1.06 -1.44 -16.90
N THR A 333 1.42 -1.67 -15.63
CA THR A 333 1.41 -0.60 -14.63
C THR A 333 2.43 0.46 -15.01
N ARG A 334 1.97 1.71 -15.17
CA ARG A 334 2.82 2.86 -15.49
C ARG A 334 3.32 3.55 -14.22
N ASP A 335 2.41 3.78 -13.28
CA ASP A 335 2.67 4.52 -12.05
C ASP A 335 2.27 3.70 -10.84
N VAL A 336 3.06 3.82 -9.77
CA VAL A 336 2.75 3.31 -8.44
C VAL A 336 3.14 4.36 -7.42
N VAL A 337 2.19 4.74 -6.57
CA VAL A 337 2.36 5.82 -5.60
C VAL A 337 1.75 5.40 -4.27
N VAL A 338 2.42 5.72 -3.17
CA VAL A 338 1.87 5.52 -1.82
C VAL A 338 0.83 6.60 -1.54
N ILE A 339 -0.39 6.18 -1.19
CA ILE A 339 -1.47 7.11 -0.84
C ILE A 339 -1.34 7.59 0.60
N SER A 340 -1.96 8.73 0.88
CA SER A 340 -2.07 9.31 2.22
C SER A 340 -2.92 8.41 3.10
N THR A 341 -2.63 8.36 4.40
CA THR A 341 -3.42 7.57 5.34
C THR A 341 -4.69 8.31 5.76
N VAL A 342 -5.77 7.56 5.98
CA VAL A 342 -7.05 8.03 6.50
C VAL A 342 -7.40 7.23 7.76
N SER A 343 -7.85 7.92 8.80
CA SER A 343 -8.26 7.29 10.07
C SER A 343 -9.78 7.27 10.18
N VAL A 344 -10.37 6.09 10.36
CA VAL A 344 -11.81 5.89 10.52
C VAL A 344 -12.12 5.48 11.96
N ALA A 345 -12.73 6.37 12.73
CA ALA A 345 -13.03 6.12 14.14
C ALA A 345 -14.11 5.05 14.32
N HIS A 346 -13.97 4.22 15.35
CA HIS A 346 -15.02 3.29 15.76
C HIS A 346 -16.20 4.07 16.33
N LYS A 347 -17.42 3.55 16.14
CA LYS A 347 -18.55 4.01 16.94
C LYS A 347 -18.28 3.66 18.39
N ARG A 348 -17.98 4.67 19.22
CA ARG A 348 -18.05 4.48 20.67
C ARG A 348 -19.50 4.16 21.00
N GLY A 349 -19.72 2.92 21.43
CA GLY A 349 -21.00 2.55 22.03
C GLY A 349 -21.29 3.57 23.12
N LYS A 350 -22.54 4.06 23.18
CA LYS A 350 -22.97 4.91 24.28
C LYS A 350 -22.56 4.17 25.56
N PRO A 351 -21.67 4.73 26.41
CA PRO A 351 -21.25 4.03 27.62
C PRO A 351 -22.52 3.65 28.34
N ALA A 352 -22.67 2.36 28.65
CA ALA A 352 -23.83 1.88 29.38
C ALA A 352 -23.98 2.80 30.59
N THR A 353 -25.07 3.57 30.63
CA THR A 353 -25.35 4.47 31.73
C THR A 353 -25.29 3.59 32.95
N THR A 354 -24.21 3.71 33.71
CA THR A 354 -24.09 2.98 34.96
C THR A 354 -25.16 3.65 35.79
N ASP A 355 -26.30 2.97 35.97
CA ASP A 355 -27.29 3.34 36.96
C ASP A 355 -26.52 3.35 38.28
N ALA A 356 -25.97 4.51 38.61
CA ALA A 356 -25.51 4.84 39.93
C ALA A 356 -26.79 4.83 40.76
N GLY A 357 -27.13 3.63 41.23
CA GLY A 357 -28.16 3.42 42.23
C GLY A 357 -27.91 4.44 43.32
N SER A 358 -28.89 5.31 43.49
CA SER A 358 -28.99 6.30 44.53
C SER A 358 -28.49 5.70 45.84
N ALA A 359 -27.29 6.08 46.26
CA ALA A 359 -26.93 5.95 47.65
C ALA A 359 -27.91 6.85 48.40
N GLU A 360 -28.85 6.24 49.12
CA GLU A 360 -29.67 6.90 50.11
C GLU A 360 -28.74 7.72 51.02
N THR A 361 -28.83 9.05 50.88
CA THR A 361 -28.31 9.98 51.88
C THR A 361 -29.04 9.70 53.19
N PRO A 362 -28.34 9.37 54.29
CA PRO A 362 -28.98 9.33 55.59
C PRO A 362 -29.40 10.76 55.94
N ASP A 363 -30.69 10.93 56.20
CA ASP A 363 -31.30 12.15 56.71
C ASP A 363 -30.69 12.49 58.08
N ALA A 364 -29.83 13.51 58.14
CA ALA A 364 -29.27 14.04 59.36
C ALA A 364 -30.01 15.32 59.73
N GLY A 365 -30.90 15.20 60.71
CA GLY A 365 -31.69 16.30 61.23
C GLY A 365 -30.88 17.41 61.90
N ALA A 366 -31.36 18.62 61.64
CA ALA A 366 -31.43 19.78 62.53
C ALA A 366 -30.16 20.63 62.80
N PRO A 367 -30.36 21.95 63.04
CA PRO A 367 -29.38 22.98 62.76
C PRO A 367 -28.64 23.44 64.03
N VAL A 368 -27.37 23.81 63.88
CA VAL A 368 -26.67 24.66 64.86
C VAL A 368 -26.14 25.89 64.13
N ARG A 369 -26.78 27.02 64.43
CA ARG A 369 -26.23 28.37 64.24
C ARG A 369 -25.11 28.56 65.27
N ASP A 370 -23.95 29.00 64.82
CA ASP A 370 -23.22 30.13 65.40
C ASP A 370 -22.20 30.63 64.36
N SER A 371 -22.34 31.85 63.84
CA SER A 371 -21.92 33.14 64.43
C SER A 371 -20.39 33.30 64.47
N SER A 372 -19.91 34.24 63.64
CA SER A 372 -18.75 35.14 63.85
C SER A 372 -17.42 34.90 63.11
N ALA A 373 -16.82 36.06 62.79
CA ALA A 373 -15.49 36.38 62.25
C ALA A 373 -15.32 36.26 60.72
N SER A 374 -15.40 37.35 59.94
CA SER A 374 -14.48 38.51 59.85
C SER A 374 -13.05 38.10 59.46
N GLY A 375 -12.63 38.44 58.24
CA GLY A 375 -11.21 38.33 57.85
C GLY A 375 -10.96 38.58 56.37
N SER A 376 -10.96 39.86 55.97
CA SER A 376 -10.36 40.35 54.73
C SER A 376 -8.86 40.04 54.67
N ALA A 377 -8.34 39.65 53.50
CA ALA A 377 -7.01 40.06 53.01
C ALA A 377 -6.71 39.49 51.61
N GLU A 378 -6.85 40.36 50.62
CA GLU A 378 -5.99 40.49 49.42
C GLU A 378 -4.51 40.66 49.86
N PRO A 379 -3.48 40.14 49.15
CA PRO A 379 -2.91 40.88 48.01
C PRO A 379 -2.28 40.06 46.88
N ALA A 380 -1.97 40.85 45.85
CA ALA A 380 -1.48 40.52 44.52
C ALA A 380 0.04 40.28 44.40
N LYS A 381 0.38 39.57 43.31
CA LYS A 381 1.52 39.77 42.37
C LYS A 381 2.94 39.50 42.87
N PRO A 382 3.96 39.27 41.98
CA PRO A 382 4.18 39.80 40.61
C PRO A 382 3.57 39.03 39.44
#